data_AF-A0A5C4X7K1-F1
#
_entry.id   AF-A0A5C4X7K1-F1
#
_cell.length_a   1.000
_cell.length_b   1.000
_cell.length_c   1.000
_cell.angle_alpha   90.00
_cell.angle_beta   90.00
_cell.angle_gamma   90.00
#
_symmetry.space_group_name_H-M   'P 1'
#
loop_
_entity.id
_entity.type
_entity.pdbx_description
1 polymer ?
#
loop_
_entity_poly.entity_id
_entity_poly.type
_entity_poly.pdbx_seq_one_letter_code
_entity_poly.pdbx_strand_id
1 'polypeptide(L)'
;STGEVYLGAVPVVPSPVSTYLGEGLDAALAQAGEDEETAELVRSVHRVLTHADDTRRLRVHANADTAEDARRARALGAEGIGLCRTEHMFLGERRVLVERVVLAGDDAERQAALDALLPLQREDFGTLLTEMDGLPTTIRLIDPPLHEFLPDLTDLAVKVALARERGEEDEHDTRLLAAVRRMHEANPMLG
;
A
#
# COMPACT_ATOMS: atom_id res chain seq x y z
N SER A 1 -11.73 11.37 -33.60
CA SER A 1 -11.89 12.24 -32.43
C SER A 1 -12.12 13.66 -32.94
N THR A 2 -13.09 14.38 -32.38
CA THR A 2 -13.54 15.69 -32.88
C THR A 2 -12.60 16.85 -32.53
N GLY A 3 -11.68 16.66 -31.59
CA GLY A 3 -10.65 17.66 -31.24
C GLY A 3 -11.21 18.93 -30.57
N GLU A 4 -12.46 18.90 -30.13
CA GLU A 4 -13.09 20.04 -29.47
C GLU A 4 -12.58 20.21 -28.02
N VAL A 5 -12.20 21.44 -27.68
CA VAL A 5 -11.79 21.84 -26.32
C VAL A 5 -12.97 22.55 -25.67
N TYR A 6 -13.58 21.91 -24.67
CA TYR A 6 -14.68 22.50 -23.91
C TYR A 6 -14.14 23.29 -22.70
N LEU A 7 -14.71 24.48 -22.47
CA LEU A 7 -14.40 25.29 -21.29
C LEU A 7 -15.13 24.72 -20.06
N GLY A 8 -14.36 24.19 -19.11
CA GLY A 8 -14.87 23.62 -17.85
C GLY A 8 -14.27 22.25 -17.54
N ALA A 9 -14.30 21.84 -16.28
CA ALA A 9 -13.98 20.46 -15.90
C ALA A 9 -15.20 19.58 -16.16
N VAL A 10 -15.09 18.63 -17.08
CA VAL A 10 -16.10 17.57 -17.19
C VAL A 10 -15.86 16.60 -16.03
N PRO A 11 -16.85 16.37 -15.15
CA PRO A 11 -16.67 15.44 -14.05
C PRO A 11 -16.39 14.03 -14.60
N VAL A 12 -15.30 13.43 -14.14
CA VAL A 12 -14.98 12.05 -14.47
C VAL A 12 -15.97 11.17 -13.72
N VAL A 13 -16.80 10.46 -14.47
CA VAL A 13 -17.74 9.47 -13.92
C VAL A 13 -17.21 8.06 -14.17
N PRO A 14 -17.44 7.11 -13.25
CA PRO A 14 -17.12 5.71 -13.48
C PRO A 14 -17.82 5.19 -14.74
N SER A 15 -17.09 4.43 -15.55
CA SER A 15 -17.72 3.74 -16.68
C SER A 15 -18.69 2.66 -16.17
N PRO A 16 -19.73 2.30 -16.93
CA PRO A 16 -20.64 1.20 -16.56
C PRO A 16 -19.92 -0.12 -16.26
N VAL A 17 -18.80 -0.39 -16.94
CA VAL A 17 -17.95 -1.57 -16.66
C VAL A 17 -17.20 -1.42 -15.33
N SER A 18 -16.71 -0.22 -15.01
CA SER A 18 -16.09 0.06 -13.71
C SER A 18 -17.09 -0.08 -12.56
N THR A 19 -18.32 0.41 -12.75
CA THR A 19 -19.43 0.23 -11.80
C THR A 19 -19.79 -1.24 -11.66
N TYR A 20 -19.81 -2.01 -12.76
CA TYR A 20 -20.03 -3.46 -12.70
C TYR A 20 -18.99 -4.15 -11.81
N LEU A 21 -17.72 -3.82 -12.02
CA LEU A 21 -16.61 -4.41 -11.27
C LEU A 21 -16.60 -4.01 -9.78
N GLY A 22 -17.10 -2.82 -9.43
CA GLY A 22 -17.10 -2.32 -8.05
C GLY A 22 -18.39 -2.60 -7.27
N GLU A 23 -19.54 -2.52 -7.93
CA GLU A 23 -20.87 -2.49 -7.32
C GLU A 23 -21.80 -3.60 -7.84
N GLY A 24 -21.37 -4.33 -8.87
CA GLY A 24 -22.10 -5.49 -9.42
C GLY A 24 -22.98 -5.17 -10.62
N LEU A 25 -23.56 -6.24 -11.18
CA LEU A 25 -24.32 -6.20 -12.43
C LEU A 25 -25.54 -5.28 -12.36
N ASP A 26 -26.33 -5.36 -11.28
CA ASP A 26 -27.56 -4.59 -11.15
C ASP A 26 -27.30 -3.08 -11.13
N ALA A 27 -26.26 -2.64 -10.41
CA ALA A 27 -25.85 -1.24 -10.35
C ALA A 27 -25.40 -0.72 -11.72
N ALA A 28 -24.61 -1.51 -12.44
CA ALA A 28 -24.15 -1.16 -13.78
C ALA A 28 -25.28 -1.11 -14.82
N LEU A 29 -26.24 -2.02 -14.75
CA LEU A 29 -27.43 -2.00 -15.61
C LEU A 29 -28.35 -0.82 -15.30
N ALA A 30 -28.50 -0.47 -14.02
CA ALA A 30 -29.24 0.72 -13.63
C ALA A 30 -28.56 2.02 -14.13
N GLN A 31 -27.22 2.08 -14.11
CA GLN A 31 -26.46 3.20 -14.67
C GLN A 31 -26.60 3.30 -16.19
N ALA A 32 -26.65 2.16 -16.90
CA ALA A 32 -26.86 2.12 -18.35
C ALA A 32 -28.23 2.69 -18.75
N GLY A 33 -29.25 2.51 -17.90
CA GLY A 33 -30.60 3.04 -18.15
C GLY A 33 -31.20 2.48 -19.44
N GLU A 34 -31.58 3.37 -20.36
CA GLU A 34 -32.17 3.02 -21.66
C GLU A 34 -31.12 2.76 -22.77
N ASP A 35 -29.83 2.92 -22.47
CA ASP A 35 -28.75 2.63 -23.42
C ASP A 35 -28.50 1.12 -23.53
N GLU A 36 -29.17 0.51 -24.49
CA GLU A 36 -29.10 -0.94 -24.74
C GLU A 36 -27.72 -1.40 -25.21
N GLU A 37 -26.95 -0.56 -25.91
CA GLU A 37 -25.58 -0.91 -26.32
C GLU A 37 -24.66 -1.02 -25.10
N THR A 38 -24.77 -0.06 -24.19
CA THR A 38 -24.04 -0.08 -22.91
C THR A 38 -24.48 -1.24 -22.03
N ALA A 39 -25.79 -1.51 -21.94
CA ALA A 39 -26.31 -2.63 -21.16
C ALA A 39 -25.81 -3.98 -21.70
N GLU A 40 -25.76 -4.16 -23.02
CA GLU A 40 -25.23 -5.39 -23.63
C GLU A 40 -23.71 -5.52 -23.46
N LEU A 41 -22.96 -4.41 -23.46
CA LEU A 41 -21.54 -4.41 -23.11
C LEU A 41 -21.33 -4.94 -21.68
N VAL A 42 -22.06 -4.41 -20.70
CA VAL A 42 -21.96 -4.86 -19.29
C VAL A 42 -22.33 -6.34 -19.17
N ARG A 43 -23.43 -6.77 -19.79
CA ARG A 43 -23.83 -8.19 -19.83
C ARG A 43 -22.75 -9.07 -20.46
N SER A 44 -22.10 -8.60 -21.53
CA SER A 44 -21.01 -9.33 -22.18
C SER A 44 -19.81 -9.53 -21.26
N VAL A 45 -19.38 -8.48 -20.56
CA VAL A 45 -18.29 -8.56 -19.59
C VAL A 45 -18.66 -9.51 -18.44
N HIS A 46 -19.88 -9.41 -17.92
CA HIS A 46 -20.37 -10.30 -16.88
C HIS A 46 -20.30 -11.77 -17.30
N ARG A 47 -20.82 -12.12 -18.49
CA ARG A 47 -20.76 -13.49 -19.02
C ARG A 47 -19.34 -14.03 -19.12
N VAL A 48 -18.39 -13.20 -19.56
CA VAL A 48 -16.98 -13.61 -19.69
C VAL A 48 -16.35 -13.87 -18.32
N LEU A 49 -16.55 -12.97 -17.34
CA LEU A 49 -15.98 -13.15 -16.00
C LEU A 49 -16.61 -14.34 -15.27
N THR A 50 -17.93 -14.50 -15.33
CA THR A 50 -18.60 -15.67 -14.75
C THR A 50 -18.08 -16.97 -15.34
N HIS A 51 -17.94 -17.06 -16.67
CA HIS A 51 -17.39 -18.25 -17.30
C HIS A 51 -15.92 -18.50 -16.90
N ALA A 52 -15.12 -17.45 -16.76
CA ALA A 52 -13.74 -17.56 -16.31
C ALA A 52 -13.67 -18.08 -14.87
N ASP A 53 -14.53 -17.59 -13.98
CA ASP A 53 -14.63 -18.03 -12.59
C ASP A 53 -15.14 -19.47 -12.45
N ASP A 54 -16.08 -19.88 -13.29
CA ASP A 54 -16.63 -21.25 -13.29
C ASP A 54 -15.60 -22.28 -13.81
N THR A 55 -14.71 -21.87 -14.71
CA THR A 55 -13.77 -22.78 -15.40
C THR A 55 -12.40 -22.84 -14.72
N ARG A 56 -12.01 -21.78 -14.01
CA ARG A 56 -10.67 -21.69 -13.42
C ARG A 56 -10.47 -22.74 -12.31
N ARG A 57 -9.25 -23.27 -12.24
CA ARG A 57 -8.79 -24.08 -11.10
C ARG A 57 -8.01 -23.26 -10.08
N LEU A 58 -7.28 -22.25 -10.54
CA LEU A 58 -6.47 -21.38 -9.68
C LEU A 58 -7.39 -20.40 -8.96
N ARG A 59 -7.13 -20.22 -7.67
CA ARG A 59 -7.72 -19.10 -6.91
C ARG A 59 -7.03 -17.80 -7.28
N VAL A 60 -7.79 -16.72 -7.25
CA VAL A 60 -7.28 -15.36 -7.49
C VAL A 60 -7.28 -14.61 -6.18
N HIS A 61 -6.09 -14.43 -5.62
CA HIS A 61 -5.90 -13.58 -4.44
C HIS A 61 -5.25 -12.26 -4.88
N ALA A 62 -5.45 -11.22 -4.08
CA ALA A 62 -4.83 -9.92 -4.32
C ALA A 62 -3.56 -9.72 -3.50
N ASN A 63 -2.72 -8.80 -3.98
CA ASN A 63 -1.71 -8.15 -3.15
C ASN A 63 -2.36 -6.87 -2.60
N ALA A 64 -2.49 -6.76 -1.29
CA ALA A 64 -3.08 -5.59 -0.65
C ALA A 64 -2.47 -5.37 0.73
N ASP A 65 -2.11 -4.11 1.00
CA ASP A 65 -1.38 -3.73 2.21
C ASP A 65 -2.24 -2.83 3.13
N THR A 66 -3.38 -2.33 2.62
CA THR A 66 -4.31 -1.47 3.35
C THR A 66 -5.73 -2.03 3.32
N ALA A 67 -6.57 -1.57 4.25
CA ALA A 67 -8.00 -1.90 4.27
C ALA A 67 -8.72 -1.43 2.99
N GLU A 68 -8.35 -0.26 2.45
CA GLU A 68 -8.94 0.23 1.20
C GLU A 68 -8.59 -0.68 0.01
N ASP A 69 -7.33 -1.10 -0.10
CA ASP A 69 -6.89 -2.01 -1.15
C ASP A 69 -7.57 -3.38 -1.01
N ALA A 70 -7.71 -3.88 0.22
CA ALA A 70 -8.38 -5.14 0.49
C ALA A 70 -9.87 -5.09 0.12
N ARG A 71 -10.57 -4.02 0.48
CA ARG A 71 -11.98 -3.78 0.11
C ARG A 71 -12.15 -3.73 -1.40
N ARG A 72 -11.28 -2.98 -2.09
CA ARG A 72 -11.31 -2.85 -3.55
C ARG A 72 -11.03 -4.19 -4.22
N ALA A 73 -10.02 -4.92 -3.76
CA ALA A 73 -9.70 -6.25 -4.27
C ALA A 73 -10.88 -7.22 -4.10
N ARG A 74 -11.54 -7.21 -2.93
CA ARG A 74 -12.71 -8.04 -2.65
C ARG A 74 -13.88 -7.67 -3.56
N ALA A 75 -14.16 -6.39 -3.79
CA ALA A 75 -15.19 -5.95 -4.73
C ALA A 75 -14.93 -6.46 -6.15
N LEU A 76 -13.65 -6.50 -6.56
CA LEU A 76 -13.22 -7.04 -7.85
C LEU A 76 -13.19 -8.58 -7.91
N GLY A 77 -13.64 -9.29 -6.88
CA GLY A 77 -13.75 -10.75 -6.86
C GLY A 77 -12.53 -11.49 -6.31
N ALA A 78 -11.58 -10.82 -5.65
CA ALA A 78 -10.47 -11.51 -5.00
C ALA A 78 -10.97 -12.44 -3.89
N GLU A 79 -10.46 -13.67 -3.88
CA GLU A 79 -10.81 -14.74 -2.94
C GLU A 79 -9.96 -14.71 -1.66
N GLY A 80 -9.26 -13.61 -1.40
CA GLY A 80 -8.36 -13.41 -0.28
C GLY A 80 -7.16 -12.54 -0.63
N ILE A 81 -6.29 -12.33 0.36
CA ILE A 81 -4.99 -11.68 0.18
C ILE A 81 -3.89 -12.72 0.13
N GLY A 82 -3.16 -12.74 -0.99
CA GLY A 82 -2.04 -13.64 -1.23
C GLY A 82 -0.73 -13.08 -0.68
N LEU A 83 -0.64 -11.75 -0.57
CA LEU A 83 0.51 -11.05 0.00
C LEU A 83 0.07 -9.69 0.56
N CYS A 84 0.19 -9.54 1.87
CA CYS A 84 0.19 -8.26 2.57
C CYS A 84 1.61 -7.97 3.04
N ARG A 85 2.19 -6.86 2.57
CA ARG A 85 3.53 -6.37 2.90
C ARG A 85 3.43 -5.43 4.09
N THR A 86 3.94 -5.88 5.23
CA THR A 86 3.91 -5.10 6.48
C THR A 86 4.73 -3.82 6.41
N GLU A 87 5.63 -3.72 5.46
CA GLU A 87 6.60 -2.64 5.33
C GLU A 87 5.98 -1.35 4.85
N HIS A 88 4.99 -1.47 3.97
CA HIS A 88 4.22 -0.33 3.51
C HIS A 88 3.40 0.31 4.65
N MET A 89 3.11 -0.43 5.72
CA MET A 89 2.41 0.08 6.92
C MET A 89 3.29 0.98 7.79
N PHE A 90 4.61 0.99 7.57
CA PHE A 90 5.57 1.79 8.34
C PHE A 90 6.08 3.03 7.60
N LEU A 91 5.63 3.25 6.36
CA LEU A 91 6.00 4.43 5.57
C LEU A 91 5.25 5.68 6.05
N GLY A 92 5.64 6.86 5.55
CA GLY A 92 5.03 8.14 5.91
C GLY A 92 5.37 8.57 7.34
N GLU A 93 4.37 9.04 8.10
CA GLU A 93 4.57 9.58 9.46
C GLU A 93 5.13 8.55 10.46
N ARG A 94 4.88 7.25 10.21
CA ARG A 94 5.30 6.15 11.09
C ARG A 94 6.76 5.76 10.91
N ARG A 95 7.42 6.27 9.86
CA ARG A 95 8.83 6.06 9.58
C ARG A 95 9.72 6.42 10.78
N VAL A 96 9.38 7.50 11.48
CA VAL A 96 10.08 7.97 12.69
C VAL A 96 10.12 6.91 13.79
N LEU A 97 9.09 6.05 13.89
CA LEU A 97 9.08 4.98 14.87
C LEU A 97 10.04 3.83 14.50
N VAL A 98 10.19 3.54 13.20
CA VAL A 98 11.21 2.59 12.72
C VAL A 98 12.62 3.15 12.92
N GLU A 99 12.81 4.45 12.66
CA GLU A 99 14.08 5.13 12.96
C GLU A 99 14.45 5.03 14.44
N ARG A 100 13.48 5.14 15.36
CA ARG A 100 13.71 4.92 16.80
C ARG A 100 14.15 3.49 17.12
N VAL A 101 13.58 2.48 16.45
CA VAL A 101 14.03 1.08 16.60
C VAL A 101 15.47 0.92 16.14
N VAL A 102 15.84 1.58 15.03
CA VAL A 102 17.21 1.55 14.47
C VAL A 102 18.22 2.29 15.36
N LEU A 103 17.80 3.39 16.00
CA LEU A 103 18.65 4.26 16.81
C LEU A 103 18.77 3.85 18.28
N ALA A 104 17.95 2.90 18.74
CA ALA A 104 17.94 2.40 20.10
C ALA A 104 19.33 1.92 20.54
N GLY A 105 19.80 2.42 21.68
CA GLY A 105 21.10 2.08 22.26
C GLY A 105 21.08 0.81 23.10
N ASP A 106 19.90 0.37 23.54
CA ASP A 106 19.70 -0.84 24.33
C ASP A 106 18.33 -1.51 24.04
N ASP A 107 18.13 -2.69 24.64
CA ASP A 107 16.91 -3.47 24.46
C ASP A 107 15.66 -2.77 25.04
N ALA A 108 15.82 -1.92 26.05
CA ALA A 108 14.69 -1.22 26.67
C ALA A 108 14.19 -0.08 25.76
N GLU A 109 15.09 0.72 25.20
CA GLU A 109 14.77 1.73 24.18
C GLU A 109 14.16 1.09 22.93
N ARG A 110 14.69 -0.06 22.51
CA ARG A 110 14.17 -0.81 21.37
C ARG A 110 12.76 -1.31 21.64
N GLN A 111 12.51 -1.90 22.81
CA GLN A 111 11.19 -2.39 23.19
C GLN A 111 10.18 -1.24 23.28
N ALA A 112 10.56 -0.09 23.84
CA ALA A 112 9.69 1.09 23.90
C ALA A 112 9.27 1.59 22.50
N ALA A 113 10.17 1.54 21.52
CA ALA A 113 9.85 1.90 20.13
C ALA A 113 8.91 0.87 19.47
N LEU A 114 9.11 -0.43 19.74
CA LEU A 114 8.21 -1.51 19.27
C LEU A 114 6.83 -1.43 19.93
N ASP A 115 6.75 -1.11 21.21
CA ASP A 115 5.49 -0.94 21.95
C ASP A 115 4.68 0.23 21.39
N ALA A 116 5.35 1.28 20.88
CA ALA A 116 4.69 2.39 20.19
C ALA A 116 4.16 1.99 18.79
N LEU A 117 4.83 1.05 18.10
CA LEU A 117 4.41 0.53 16.80
C LEU A 117 3.24 -0.46 16.90
N LEU A 118 3.21 -1.26 17.96
CA LEU A 118 2.25 -2.34 18.16
C LEU A 118 0.78 -1.91 18.02
N PRO A 119 0.27 -0.85 18.68
CA PRO A 119 -1.14 -0.48 18.56
C PRO A 119 -1.50 -0.05 17.13
N LEU A 120 -0.60 0.66 16.45
CA LEU A 120 -0.80 1.11 15.07
C LEU A 120 -0.90 -0.08 14.11
N GLN A 121 0.00 -1.05 14.25
CA GLN A 121 -0.01 -2.24 13.41
C GLN A 121 -1.24 -3.13 13.70
N ARG A 122 -1.68 -3.22 14.96
CA ARG A 122 -2.90 -3.94 15.33
C ARG A 122 -4.16 -3.30 14.75
N GLU A 123 -4.21 -1.97 14.69
CA GLU A 123 -5.31 -1.24 14.06
C GLU A 123 -5.36 -1.51 12.55
N ASP A 124 -4.22 -1.41 11.86
CA ASP A 124 -4.13 -1.68 10.42
C ASP A 124 -4.56 -3.11 10.09
N PHE A 125 -4.06 -4.10 10.83
CA PHE A 125 -4.48 -5.49 10.63
C PHE A 125 -5.94 -5.70 11.00
N GLY A 126 -6.43 -5.07 12.07
CA GLY A 126 -7.83 -5.18 12.48
C GLY A 126 -8.77 -4.71 11.38
N THR A 127 -8.48 -3.57 10.75
CA THR A 127 -9.27 -3.05 9.64
C THR A 127 -9.12 -3.90 8.38
N LEU A 128 -7.90 -4.30 8.01
CA LEU A 128 -7.64 -5.15 6.84
C LEU A 128 -8.33 -6.52 6.95
N LEU A 129 -8.25 -7.18 8.11
CA LEU A 129 -8.89 -8.47 8.36
C LEU A 129 -10.42 -8.35 8.40
N THR A 130 -10.96 -7.21 8.84
CA THR A 130 -12.40 -6.93 8.79
C THR A 130 -12.89 -6.84 7.35
N GLU A 131 -12.17 -6.13 6.47
CA GLU A 131 -12.51 -6.04 5.04
C GLU A 131 -12.43 -7.40 4.33
N MET A 132 -11.61 -8.32 4.85
CA MET A 132 -11.46 -9.68 4.36
C MET A 132 -12.16 -10.74 5.21
N ASP A 133 -13.21 -10.37 5.96
CA ASP A 133 -13.94 -11.33 6.78
C ASP A 133 -14.43 -12.53 5.96
N GLY A 134 -14.12 -13.74 6.47
CA GLY A 134 -14.37 -15.02 5.84
C GLY A 134 -13.35 -15.47 4.78
N LEU A 135 -12.36 -14.65 4.42
CA LEU A 135 -11.37 -14.94 3.38
C LEU A 135 -9.93 -15.07 3.94
N PRO A 136 -9.06 -15.91 3.34
CA PRO A 136 -7.67 -16.04 3.78
C PRO A 136 -6.89 -14.75 3.53
N THR A 137 -6.04 -14.39 4.48
CA THR A 137 -5.14 -13.24 4.38
C THR A 137 -3.72 -13.65 4.77
N THR A 138 -2.82 -13.67 3.79
CA THR A 138 -1.40 -13.99 3.99
C THR A 138 -0.62 -12.72 4.30
N ILE A 139 -0.13 -12.59 5.52
CA ILE A 139 0.69 -11.46 5.98
C ILE A 139 2.15 -11.87 5.96
N ARG A 140 2.97 -11.13 5.22
CA ARG A 140 4.43 -11.31 5.21
C ARG A 140 5.04 -10.40 6.28
N LEU A 141 5.87 -11.00 7.14
CA LEU A 141 6.69 -10.25 8.08
C LEU A 141 7.66 -9.32 7.34
N ILE A 142 8.27 -8.39 8.06
CA ILE A 142 9.23 -7.45 7.51
C ILE A 142 10.37 -8.18 6.78
N ASP A 143 10.56 -7.84 5.50
CA ASP A 143 11.49 -8.43 4.53
C ASP A 143 12.62 -7.48 4.08
N PRO A 144 12.40 -6.17 3.82
CA PRO A 144 13.44 -5.27 3.36
C PRO A 144 14.42 -4.93 4.47
N PRO A 145 15.67 -4.64 4.09
CA PRO A 145 16.66 -4.16 5.02
C PRO A 145 16.23 -2.82 5.60
N LEU A 146 16.54 -2.60 6.88
CA LEU A 146 16.06 -1.43 7.63
C LEU A 146 16.46 -0.09 7.00
N HIS A 147 17.52 -0.06 6.17
CA HIS A 147 17.95 1.15 5.47
C HIS A 147 16.92 1.69 4.48
N GLU A 148 15.98 0.88 3.98
CA GLU A 148 14.88 1.36 3.12
C GLU A 148 13.93 2.31 3.85
N PHE A 149 13.88 2.23 5.18
CA PHE A 149 13.11 3.16 6.02
C PHE A 149 13.93 4.39 6.45
N LEU A 150 15.23 4.43 6.14
CA LEU A 150 16.13 5.49 6.59
C LEU A 150 16.40 6.51 5.48
N PRO A 151 16.79 7.76 5.83
CA PRO A 151 17.08 8.77 4.83
C PRO A 151 18.21 8.29 3.92
N ASP A 152 18.22 8.78 2.68
CA ASP A 152 19.31 8.48 1.75
C ASP A 152 20.66 8.88 2.40
N LEU A 153 21.63 7.97 2.30
CA LEU A 153 22.93 8.15 2.94
C LEU A 153 23.64 9.41 2.43
N THR A 154 23.54 9.70 1.13
CA THR A 154 24.18 10.86 0.52
C THR A 154 23.52 12.13 1.00
N ASP A 155 22.19 12.21 0.95
CA ASP A 155 21.44 13.38 1.40
C ASP A 155 21.66 13.66 2.88
N LEU A 156 21.61 12.63 3.73
CA LEU A 156 21.86 12.76 5.16
C LEU A 156 23.31 13.15 5.47
N ALA A 157 24.29 12.61 4.73
CA ALA A 157 25.70 12.98 4.89
C ALA A 157 25.94 14.45 4.52
N VAL A 158 25.32 14.93 3.43
CA VAL A 158 25.39 16.33 3.00
C VAL A 158 24.72 17.24 4.04
N LYS A 159 23.54 16.87 4.53
CA LYS A 159 22.80 17.60 5.58
C LYS A 159 23.68 17.80 6.82
N VAL A 160 24.26 16.71 7.35
CA VAL A 160 25.13 16.75 8.55
C VAL A 160 26.39 17.58 8.28
N ALA A 161 27.02 17.45 7.12
CA ALA A 161 28.23 18.22 6.78
C ALA A 161 27.97 19.73 6.72
N LEU A 162 26.88 20.15 6.08
CA LEU A 162 26.48 21.56 6.00
C LEU A 162 26.11 22.13 7.38
N ALA A 163 25.37 21.36 8.18
CA ALA A 163 25.02 21.74 9.55
C ALA A 163 26.28 21.95 10.40
N ARG A 164 27.27 21.04 10.28
CA ARG A 164 28.55 21.15 10.97
C ARG A 164 29.36 22.38 10.55
N GLU A 165 29.39 22.71 9.27
CA GLU A 165 30.06 23.92 8.77
C GLU A 165 29.43 25.20 9.33
N ARG A 166 28.10 25.21 9.48
CA ARG A 166 27.32 26.34 10.03
C ARG A 166 27.34 26.40 11.56
N GLY A 167 27.84 25.37 12.23
CA GLY A 167 27.77 25.25 13.69
C GLY A 167 26.36 24.91 14.21
N GLU A 168 25.51 24.33 13.37
CA GLU A 168 24.10 23.97 13.62
C GLU A 168 23.91 22.45 13.68
N GLU A 169 24.93 21.70 14.12
CA GLU A 169 24.90 20.23 14.13
C GLU A 169 23.83 19.69 15.08
N ASP A 170 23.00 18.76 14.57
CA ASP A 170 21.97 18.07 15.32
C ASP A 170 22.48 16.67 15.73
N GLU A 171 22.44 16.37 17.04
CA GLU A 171 22.91 15.10 17.58
C GLU A 171 22.13 13.89 17.03
N HIS A 172 20.83 14.06 16.79
CA HIS A 172 19.98 13.04 16.19
C HIS A 172 20.41 12.74 14.75
N ASP A 173 20.64 13.77 13.93
CA ASP A 173 21.12 13.57 12.55
C ASP A 173 22.48 12.88 12.50
N THR A 174 23.39 13.23 13.42
CA THR A 174 24.72 12.58 13.51
C THR A 174 24.61 11.11 13.94
N ARG A 175 23.73 10.79 14.91
CA ARG A 175 23.43 9.40 15.29
C ARG A 175 22.80 8.62 14.14
N LEU A 176 21.85 9.23 13.42
CA LEU A 176 21.18 8.64 12.27
C LEU A 176 22.16 8.36 11.14
N LEU A 177 23.03 9.30 10.81
CA LEU A 177 24.08 9.10 9.80
C LEU A 177 25.00 7.94 10.17
N ALA A 178 25.39 7.83 11.45
CA ALA A 178 26.19 6.72 11.93
C ALA A 178 25.45 5.38 11.78
N ALA A 179 24.14 5.34 12.05
CA ALA A 179 23.32 4.13 11.89
C ALA A 179 23.15 3.72 10.42
N VAL A 180 22.80 4.67 9.55
CA VAL A 180 22.67 4.45 8.10
C VAL A 180 23.96 3.90 7.52
N ARG A 181 25.12 4.46 7.90
CA ARG A 181 26.43 3.96 7.46
C ARG A 181 26.72 2.52 7.91
N ARG A 182 26.29 2.13 9.12
CA ARG A 182 26.46 0.76 9.61
C ARG A 182 25.58 -0.25 8.88
N MET A 183 24.40 0.18 8.44
CA MET A 183 23.41 -0.65 7.74
C MET A 183 23.51 -0.56 6.21
N HIS A 184 24.44 0.24 5.70
CA HIS A 184 24.65 0.39 4.27
C HIS A 184 25.37 -0.83 3.71
N GLU A 185 24.73 -1.45 2.73
CA GLU A 185 25.23 -2.65 2.09
C GLU A 185 25.53 -2.37 0.62
N ALA A 186 26.57 -3.03 0.10
CA ALA A 186 26.90 -2.92 -1.32
C ALA A 186 25.83 -3.56 -2.23
N ASN A 187 25.13 -4.60 -1.73
CA ASN A 187 24.06 -5.32 -2.44
C ASN A 187 22.86 -5.60 -1.51
N PRO A 188 21.94 -4.64 -1.32
CA PRO A 188 20.77 -4.78 -0.44
C PRO A 188 19.90 -6.02 -0.69
N MET A 189 19.82 -6.49 -1.93
CA MET A 189 19.05 -7.68 -2.30
C MET A 189 19.60 -9.00 -1.74
N LEU A 190 20.82 -9.01 -1.19
CA LEU A 190 21.54 -10.20 -0.73
C LEU A 190 22.07 -10.06 0.72
N GLY A 191 21.55 -9.10 1.48
CA GLY A 191 21.91 -8.84 2.88
C GLY A 191 21.33 -9.83 3.90
#